data_AF-U5MSM0-F1
#
_entry.id   AF-U5MSM0-F1
#
_cell.length_a   1.000
_cell.length_b   1.000
_cell.length_c   1.000
_cell.angle_alpha   90.00
_cell.angle_beta   90.00
_cell.angle_gamma   90.00
#
_symmetry.space_group_name_H-M   'P 1'
#
loop_
_entity.id
_entity.type
_entity.pdbx_description
1 polymer ?
#
loop_
_entity_poly.entity_id
_entity_poly.type
_entity_poly.pdbx_seq_one_letter_code
_entity_poly.pdbx_strand_id
1 'polypeptide(L)' 'MQELIYLYGEINIYDNTNIFKLIVCIRNGRVIWSDEKLPDWIKKIIEL' A
#
# COMPACT_ATOMS: atom_id res chain seq x y z
N MET A 1 -10.51 11.21 -7.56
CA MET A 1 -9.87 10.07 -6.87
C MET A 1 -8.76 10.52 -5.91
N GLN A 2 -7.89 11.46 -6.29
CA GLN A 2 -6.81 11.94 -5.42
C GLN A 2 -7.31 12.59 -4.10
N GLU A 3 -8.42 13.35 -4.14
CA GLU A 3 -8.97 14.00 -2.93
C GLU A 3 -9.52 13.02 -1.88
N LEU A 4 -9.99 11.84 -2.29
CA LEU A 4 -10.67 10.89 -1.40
C LEU A 4 -9.69 10.12 -0.49
N ILE A 5 -8.49 9.82 -1.00
CA ILE A 5 -7.43 9.13 -0.23
C ILE A 5 -6.77 10.09 0.77
N TYR A 6 -6.68 11.38 0.42
CA TYR A 6 -6.01 12.38 1.24
C TYR A 6 -6.78 12.73 2.52
N LEU A 7 -8.12 12.60 2.51
CA LEU A 7 -8.94 13.08 3.62
C LEU A 7 -8.96 12.14 4.83
N TYR A 8 -9.07 10.82 4.65
CA TYR A 8 -9.32 9.88 5.77
C TYR A 8 -8.88 8.42 5.58
N GLY A 9 -8.13 8.09 4.51
CA GLY A 9 -7.85 6.69 4.17
C GLY A 9 -6.50 6.19 4.67
N GLU A 10 -6.49 5.34 5.70
CA GLU A 10 -5.41 4.35 5.84
C GLU A 10 -5.70 3.19 4.89
N ILE A 11 -4.74 2.84 4.05
CA ILE A 11 -4.82 1.71 3.14
C ILE A 11 -3.74 0.71 3.55
N ASN A 12 -4.17 -0.47 3.98
CA ASN A 12 -3.30 -1.60 4.28
C ASN A 12 -3.41 -2.62 3.14
N ILE A 13 -2.30 -2.90 2.48
CA ILE A 13 -2.21 -3.81 1.35
C ILE A 13 -1.57 -5.11 1.84
N TYR A 14 -2.24 -6.24 1.59
CA TYR A 14 -1.81 -7.56 2.04
C TYR A 14 -1.54 -8.47 0.83
N ASP A 15 -0.45 -9.24 0.88
CA ASP A 15 -0.27 -10.41 0.02
C ASP A 15 -1.17 -11.53 0.54
N ASN A 16 -1.85 -12.26 -0.35
CA ASN A 16 -2.61 -13.45 -0.01
C ASN A 16 -2.12 -14.71 -0.75
N THR A 17 -1.02 -14.62 -1.50
CA THR A 17 -0.50 -15.72 -2.33
C THR A 17 -0.08 -16.93 -1.49
N ASN A 18 0.46 -16.71 -0.28
CA ASN A 18 0.92 -17.79 0.60
C ASN A 18 0.43 -17.62 2.05
N ILE A 19 0.49 -16.40 2.58
CA ILE A 19 0.06 -16.02 3.94
C ILE A 19 -0.53 -14.62 3.82
N PHE A 20 -1.59 -14.31 4.60
CA PHE A 20 -2.14 -12.96 4.73
C PHE A 20 -1.10 -12.02 5.38
N LYS A 21 -0.18 -11.51 4.57
CA LYS A 21 1.01 -10.75 4.99
C LYS A 21 0.81 -9.29 4.62
N LEU A 22 0.88 -8.38 5.59
CA LEU A 22 0.91 -6.94 5.31
C LEU A 22 2.20 -6.61 4.54
N ILE A 23 2.07 -5.96 3.38
CA ILE A 23 3.21 -5.62 2.52
C ILE A 23 3.35 -4.12 2.25
N VAL A 24 2.27 -3.33 2.37
CA VAL A 24 2.34 -1.84 2.31
C VAL A 24 1.30 -1.23 3.24
N CYS A 25 1.67 -0.13 3.91
CA CYS A 25 0.76 0.75 4.62
C CYS A 25 0.86 2.18 4.03
N ILE A 26 -0.26 2.72 3.57
CA ILE A 26 -0.39 4.08 3.05
C ILE A 26 -1.29 4.87 3.99
N ARG A 27 -0.83 6.03 4.43
CA ARG A 27 -1.62 6.96 5.24
C ARG A 27 -1.58 8.34 4.62
N ASN A 28 -2.75 8.93 4.41
CA ASN A 28 -2.92 10.26 3.80
C ASN A 28 -2.19 10.36 2.44
N GLY A 29 -2.28 9.32 1.62
CA GLY A 29 -1.64 9.23 0.32
C GLY A 29 -0.12 9.05 0.33
N ARG A 30 0.50 8.76 1.49
CA ARG A 30 1.94 8.51 1.60
C ARG A 30 2.21 7.11 2.12
N VAL A 31 3.17 6.41 1.52
CA VAL A 31 3.68 5.14 2.06
C VAL A 31 4.37 5.44 3.39
N ILE A 32 3.89 4.85 4.48
CA ILE A 32 4.50 4.97 5.81
C ILE A 32 5.29 3.72 6.21
N TRP A 33 4.98 2.58 5.57
CA TRP A 33 5.70 1.33 5.78
C TRP A 33 5.54 0.43 4.55
N SER A 34 6.58 -0.33 4.23
CA SER A 34 6.56 -1.37 3.20
C SER A 34 7.48 -2.51 3.57
N ASP A 35 7.12 -3.73 3.16
CA ASP A 35 8.00 -4.89 3.26
C ASP A 35 9.25 -4.72 2.38
N GLU A 36 10.38 -5.32 2.76
CA GLU A 36 11.62 -5.25 1.97
C GLU A 36 11.49 -5.91 0.59
N LYS A 37 10.65 -6.96 0.50
CA LYS A 37 10.42 -7.70 -0.75
C LYS A 37 9.01 -7.44 -1.23
N LEU A 38 8.88 -6.46 -2.12
CA LEU A 38 7.60 -6.13 -2.75
C LEU A 38 7.39 -6.88 -4.07
N PRO A 39 6.20 -7.43 -4.31
CA PRO A 39 5.80 -7.91 -5.63
C PRO A 39 5.83 -6.78 -6.68
N ASP A 40 6.16 -7.11 -7.92
CA ASP A 40 6.28 -6.12 -9.00
C ASP A 40 4.98 -5.35 -9.26
N TRP A 41 3.82 -5.98 -9.02
CA TRP A 41 2.53 -5.32 -9.21
C TRP A 41 2.31 -4.15 -8.23
N ILE A 42 2.90 -4.20 -7.03
CA ILE A 42 2.79 -3.11 -6.05
C ILE A 42 3.54 -1.88 -6.47
N LYS A 43 4.65 -2.01 -7.22
CA LYS A 43 5.47 -0.87 -7.64
C LYS A 43 4.63 0.21 -8.34
N LYS A 44 3.67 -0.22 -9.16
CA LYS A 44 2.72 0.67 -9.86
C LYS A 44 1.74 1.42 -8.95
N ILE A 45 1.53 0.93 -7.72
CA ILE A 45 0.62 1.53 -6.73
C ILE A 45 1.38 2.54 -5.86
N ILE A 46 2.63 2.25 -5.51
CA ILE A 46 3.46 3.09 -4.63
C ILE A 46 4.22 4.19 -5.37
N GLU A 47 4.35 4.11 -6.69
CA GLU A 47 4.95 5.14 -7.57
C GLU A 47 3.96 6.26 -7.98
N LEU A 48 2.74 6.27 -7.43
CA LEU A 48 1.73 7.34 -7.59
C LEU A 48 1.92 8.45 -6.55
#